data_AF-A0A0A0JKB5-F1
#
_entry.id   AF-A0A0A0JKB5-F1
#
_cell.length_a   1.000
_cell.length_b   1.000
_cell.length_c   1.000
_cell.angle_alpha   90.00
_cell.angle_beta   90.00
_cell.angle_gamma   90.00
#
_symmetry.space_group_name_H-M   'P 1'
#
loop_
_entity.id
_entity.type
_entity.pdbx_description
1 polymer ?
#
loop_
_entity_poly.entity_id
_entity_poly.type
_entity_poly.pdbx_seq_one_letter_code
_entity_poly.pdbx_strand_id
1 'polypeptide(L)'
;MDFTKSHRVLQDRFDTRRLADRLASVAGDDVSSYRAFIEARDMFFLATADANGQPQCSHKGGDPGFVRVVDAHTIAFPSYDGNGMFLSTGNITENAAVGLLFIDWSTGSRLRLTGSASIDADDPLMSVYAGATLVVRIRLSAVFPNCRRYVHTHGEDGRTRRSVFVPVEGETPPVPDWKRDEWFDGTLAAGDPALDPTRPSAPSIPRF
;
A
#
# COMPACT_ATOMS: atom_id res chain seq x y z
N MET A 1 -13.37 0.99 -2.52
CA MET A 1 -12.50 0.19 -3.41
C MET A 1 -13.40 -0.61 -4.33
N ASP A 2 -13.32 -0.37 -5.64
CA ASP A 2 -14.27 -0.93 -6.60
C ASP A 2 -13.66 -2.07 -7.42
N PHE A 3 -14.47 -3.08 -7.70
CA PHE A 3 -14.07 -4.24 -8.51
C PHE A 3 -14.77 -4.22 -9.86
N THR A 4 -14.00 -4.14 -10.94
CA THR A 4 -14.50 -4.31 -12.31
C THR A 4 -15.01 -5.74 -12.58
N LYS A 5 -15.70 -5.92 -13.72
CA LYS A 5 -16.20 -7.23 -14.17
C LYS A 5 -15.11 -8.30 -14.26
N SER A 6 -13.91 -7.95 -14.74
CA SER A 6 -12.80 -8.91 -14.86
C SER A 6 -12.30 -9.38 -13.48
N HIS A 7 -12.27 -8.50 -12.48
CA HIS A 7 -11.99 -8.90 -11.10
C HIS A 7 -13.04 -9.89 -10.58
N ARG A 8 -14.34 -9.61 -10.82
CA ARG A 8 -15.42 -10.49 -10.37
C ARG A 8 -15.33 -11.89 -10.99
N VAL A 9 -15.02 -11.99 -12.28
CA VAL A 9 -14.82 -13.29 -12.96
C VAL A 9 -13.74 -14.13 -12.26
N LEU A 10 -12.59 -13.52 -11.90
CA LEU A 10 -11.54 -14.24 -11.18
C LEU A 10 -11.95 -14.57 -9.75
N GLN A 11 -12.59 -13.64 -9.05
CA GLN A 11 -13.08 -13.87 -7.69
C GLN A 11 -14.07 -15.02 -7.63
N ASP A 12 -15.01 -15.10 -8.57
CA ASP A 12 -15.98 -16.18 -8.68
C ASP A 12 -15.30 -17.51 -9.03
N ARG A 13 -14.33 -17.50 -9.97
CA ARG A 13 -13.53 -18.69 -10.33
C ARG A 13 -12.79 -19.30 -9.14
N PHE A 14 -12.32 -18.47 -8.20
CA PHE A 14 -11.57 -18.92 -7.02
C PHE A 14 -12.42 -18.92 -5.73
N ASP A 15 -13.73 -18.71 -5.82
CA ASP A 15 -14.66 -18.61 -4.67
C ASP A 15 -14.19 -17.60 -3.58
N THR A 16 -13.67 -16.45 -4.01
CA THR A 16 -13.11 -15.41 -3.12
C THR A 16 -13.91 -14.11 -3.11
N ARG A 17 -15.07 -14.07 -3.78
CA ARG A 17 -15.87 -12.84 -3.87
C ARG A 17 -16.31 -12.31 -2.51
N ARG A 18 -16.81 -13.20 -1.64
CA ARG A 18 -17.24 -12.84 -0.27
C ARG A 18 -16.09 -12.26 0.55
N LEU A 19 -14.91 -12.88 0.48
CA LEU A 19 -13.69 -12.38 1.11
C LEU A 19 -13.26 -11.02 0.54
N ALA A 20 -13.31 -10.85 -0.78
CA ALA A 20 -12.94 -9.60 -1.44
C ALA A 20 -13.87 -8.44 -1.02
N ASP A 21 -15.18 -8.70 -0.91
CA ASP A 21 -16.15 -7.71 -0.45
C ASP A 21 -15.93 -7.34 1.02
N ARG A 22 -15.63 -8.33 1.89
CA ARG A 22 -15.26 -8.08 3.30
C ARG A 22 -13.98 -7.26 3.44
N LEU A 23 -12.96 -7.55 2.62
CA LEU A 23 -11.73 -6.76 2.64
C LEU A 23 -11.96 -5.36 2.05
N ALA A 24 -12.78 -5.21 1.01
CA ALA A 24 -13.07 -3.89 0.47
C ALA A 24 -13.79 -3.00 1.49
N SER A 25 -14.54 -3.56 2.45
CA SER A 25 -15.22 -2.78 3.49
C SER A 25 -14.29 -2.16 4.54
N VAL A 26 -13.02 -2.58 4.64
CA VAL A 26 -12.02 -1.86 5.47
C VAL A 26 -11.34 -0.70 4.74
N ALA A 27 -11.51 -0.59 3.41
CA ALA A 27 -10.96 0.53 2.67
C ALA A 27 -11.83 1.78 2.90
N GLY A 28 -11.28 2.79 3.56
CA GLY A 28 -11.86 4.15 3.64
C GLY A 28 -10.97 5.15 2.90
N ASP A 29 -11.31 6.43 2.94
CA ASP A 29 -10.45 7.50 2.43
C ASP A 29 -9.83 8.37 3.54
N ASP A 30 -10.13 8.06 4.81
CA ASP A 30 -9.52 8.70 5.97
C ASP A 30 -8.16 8.07 6.29
N VAL A 31 -7.12 8.91 6.33
CA VAL A 31 -5.73 8.52 6.57
C VAL A 31 -5.24 8.88 7.98
N SER A 32 -6.08 9.49 8.81
CA SER A 32 -5.71 10.06 10.11
C SER A 32 -5.07 9.02 11.04
N SER A 33 -5.62 7.80 11.09
CA SER A 33 -5.09 6.70 11.91
C SER A 33 -3.75 6.13 11.41
N TYR A 34 -3.32 6.50 10.21
CA TYR A 34 -2.08 6.03 9.59
C TYR A 34 -0.99 7.10 9.52
N ARG A 35 -1.24 8.30 10.07
CA ARG A 35 -0.29 9.42 10.04
C ARG A 35 1.09 9.02 10.54
N ALA A 36 1.17 8.46 11.74
CA ALA A 36 2.46 8.08 12.34
C ALA A 36 3.22 7.08 11.45
N PHE A 37 2.52 6.10 10.89
CA PHE A 37 3.09 5.13 9.97
C PHE A 37 3.64 5.77 8.69
N ILE A 38 2.87 6.67 8.05
CA ILE A 38 3.26 7.33 6.79
C ILE A 38 4.44 8.27 7.01
N GLU A 39 4.34 9.14 8.02
CA GLU A 39 5.36 10.17 8.28
C GLU A 39 6.67 9.55 8.79
N ALA A 40 6.64 8.35 9.36
CA ALA A 40 7.84 7.61 9.76
C ALA A 40 8.53 6.84 8.61
N ARG A 41 8.07 6.97 7.36
CA ARG A 41 8.75 6.35 6.21
C ARG A 41 9.74 7.31 5.57
N ASP A 42 10.90 6.77 5.24
CA ASP A 42 11.95 7.40 4.44
C ASP A 42 11.79 7.13 2.93
N MET A 43 10.86 6.24 2.56
CA MET A 43 10.58 5.90 1.18
C MET A 43 9.17 5.33 0.97
N PHE A 44 8.69 5.41 -0.27
CA PHE A 44 7.53 4.68 -0.76
C PHE A 44 7.64 4.45 -2.28
N PHE A 45 6.79 3.57 -2.81
CA PHE A 45 6.65 3.38 -4.26
C PHE A 45 5.44 4.15 -4.77
N LEU A 46 5.63 4.92 -5.85
CA LEU A 46 4.60 5.66 -6.55
C LEU A 46 4.33 5.03 -7.92
N ALA A 47 3.10 4.61 -8.15
CA ALA A 47 2.56 4.20 -9.44
C ALA A 47 1.77 5.35 -10.08
N THR A 48 2.07 5.64 -11.34
CA THR A 48 1.37 6.63 -12.19
C THR A 48 1.15 6.01 -13.56
N ALA A 49 0.30 6.60 -14.40
CA ALA A 49 0.19 6.23 -15.80
C ALA A 49 -0.02 7.46 -16.66
N ASP A 50 0.47 7.45 -17.90
CA ASP A 50 0.21 8.53 -18.85
C ASP A 50 -1.25 8.52 -19.36
N ALA A 51 -1.62 9.44 -20.26
CA ALA A 51 -2.95 9.48 -20.87
C ALA A 51 -3.33 8.21 -21.66
N ASN A 52 -2.34 7.44 -22.13
CA ASN A 52 -2.54 6.18 -22.86
C ASN A 52 -2.62 4.96 -21.91
N GLY A 53 -2.47 5.18 -20.61
CA GLY A 53 -2.45 4.13 -19.60
C GLY A 53 -1.11 3.39 -19.51
N GLN A 54 -0.01 3.93 -20.05
CA GLN A 54 1.31 3.33 -19.90
C GLN A 54 1.81 3.48 -18.46
N PRO A 55 2.02 2.38 -17.72
CA PRO A 55 2.31 2.44 -16.30
C PRO A 55 3.78 2.84 -16.07
N GLN A 56 3.97 3.62 -15.01
CA GLN A 56 5.28 3.95 -14.46
C GLN A 56 5.28 3.68 -12.95
N CYS A 57 6.37 3.11 -12.45
CA CYS A 57 6.57 2.87 -11.02
C CYS A 57 7.92 3.45 -10.60
N SER A 58 7.92 4.22 -9.53
CA SER A 58 9.12 4.92 -9.06
C SER A 58 9.28 4.82 -7.56
N HIS A 59 10.53 4.72 -7.13
CA HIS A 59 10.92 4.95 -5.74
C HIS A 59 10.89 6.46 -5.45
N LYS A 60 10.22 6.86 -4.37
CA LYS A 60 10.27 8.22 -3.81
C LYS A 60 10.85 8.11 -2.41
N GLY A 61 11.87 8.92 -2.11
CA GLY A 61 12.53 8.89 -0.82
C GLY A 61 12.93 10.28 -0.32
N GLY A 62 13.15 10.36 0.98
CA GLY A 62 13.53 11.54 1.74
C GLY A 62 13.66 11.19 3.23
N ASP A 63 14.00 12.16 4.06
CA ASP A 63 14.04 11.91 5.51
C ASP A 63 12.62 11.67 6.07
N PRO A 64 12.45 10.88 7.14
CA PRO A 64 11.15 10.74 7.82
C PRO A 64 10.49 12.11 8.07
N GLY A 65 9.22 12.22 7.67
CA GLY A 65 8.45 13.46 7.63
C GLY A 65 8.45 14.17 6.27
N PHE A 66 9.15 13.63 5.25
CA PHE A 66 9.09 14.17 3.88
C PHE A 66 7.72 13.93 3.22
N VAL A 67 7.02 12.87 3.61
CA VAL A 67 5.58 12.73 3.34
C VAL A 67 4.83 13.26 4.55
N ARG A 68 3.88 14.16 4.32
CA ARG A 68 3.04 14.76 5.37
C ARG A 68 1.59 14.40 5.13
N VAL A 69 0.88 14.01 6.19
CA VAL A 69 -0.59 14.00 6.18
C VAL A 69 -1.06 15.42 6.44
N VAL A 70 -1.62 16.10 5.44
CA VAL A 70 -1.98 17.54 5.59
C VAL A 70 -3.38 17.72 6.16
N ASP A 71 -4.27 16.77 5.93
CA ASP A 71 -5.61 16.68 6.53
C ASP A 71 -6.08 15.22 6.56
N ALA A 72 -7.34 14.97 6.95
CA ALA A 72 -7.89 13.62 7.10
C ALA A 72 -7.86 12.79 5.81
N HIS A 73 -7.74 13.41 4.65
CA HIS A 73 -7.85 12.74 3.35
C HIS A 73 -6.76 13.11 2.35
N THR A 74 -5.79 13.91 2.74
CA THR A 74 -4.79 14.44 1.83
C THR A 74 -3.40 14.22 2.39
N ILE A 75 -2.50 13.75 1.53
CA ILE A 75 -1.07 13.70 1.80
C ILE A 75 -0.31 14.60 0.82
N ALA A 76 0.88 15.04 1.22
CA ALA A 76 1.76 15.82 0.37
C ALA A 76 3.21 15.34 0.51
N PHE A 77 3.98 15.39 -0.58
CA PHE A 77 5.41 15.10 -0.59
C PHE A 77 6.13 15.94 -1.64
N PRO A 78 7.43 16.22 -1.47
CA PRO A 78 8.20 17.00 -2.44
C PRO A 78 8.59 16.17 -3.66
N SER A 79 8.65 16.84 -4.81
CA SER A 79 9.46 16.40 -5.94
C SER A 79 10.81 17.11 -5.86
N TYR A 80 11.89 16.35 -5.76
CA TYR A 80 13.25 16.87 -5.80
C TYR A 80 13.78 16.93 -7.23
N ASP A 81 14.96 17.54 -7.40
CA ASP A 81 15.74 17.41 -8.62
C ASP A 81 16.04 15.94 -8.93
N GLY A 82 15.97 15.59 -10.21
CA GLY A 82 16.03 14.20 -10.67
C GLY A 82 16.71 14.09 -12.03
N ASN A 83 16.53 12.96 -12.71
CA ASN A 83 17.16 12.69 -14.00
C ASN A 83 16.55 13.44 -15.20
N GLY A 84 15.64 14.40 -14.97
CA GLY A 84 15.00 15.20 -16.02
C GLY A 84 13.95 14.47 -16.85
N MET A 85 13.62 13.20 -16.61
CA MET A 85 12.60 12.50 -17.38
C MET A 85 11.16 12.90 -17.02
N PHE A 86 10.93 13.40 -15.81
CA PHE A 86 9.62 13.85 -15.29
C PHE A 86 8.47 12.84 -15.46
N LEU A 87 8.74 11.54 -15.59
CA LEU A 87 7.69 10.54 -15.87
C LEU A 87 6.56 10.58 -14.84
N SER A 88 6.86 10.66 -13.54
CA SER A 88 5.81 10.70 -12.51
C SER A 88 4.97 11.99 -12.58
N THR A 89 5.63 13.15 -12.57
CA THR A 89 4.95 14.46 -12.48
C THR A 89 4.29 14.83 -13.80
N GLY A 90 4.92 14.52 -14.93
CA GLY A 90 4.33 14.64 -16.27
C GLY A 90 3.06 13.80 -16.40
N ASN A 91 3.12 12.51 -16.03
CA ASN A 91 1.93 11.66 -16.00
C ASN A 91 0.81 12.26 -15.15
N ILE A 92 1.12 12.79 -13.96
CA ILE A 92 0.13 13.43 -13.07
C ILE A 92 -0.60 14.60 -13.75
N THR A 93 0.06 15.37 -14.63
CA THR A 93 -0.59 16.49 -15.34
C THR A 93 -1.62 16.04 -16.37
N GLU A 94 -1.49 14.83 -16.92
CA GLU A 94 -2.40 14.28 -17.92
C GLU A 94 -3.41 13.29 -17.32
N ASN A 95 -3.02 12.61 -16.24
CA ASN A 95 -3.78 11.59 -15.55
C ASN A 95 -3.45 11.64 -14.05
N ALA A 96 -4.37 12.21 -13.28
CA ALA A 96 -4.19 12.40 -11.84
C ALA A 96 -4.25 11.09 -11.03
N ALA A 97 -4.65 9.96 -11.61
CA ALA A 97 -4.79 8.71 -10.86
C ALA A 97 -3.43 8.15 -10.44
N VAL A 98 -3.24 7.97 -9.12
CA VAL A 98 -2.00 7.46 -8.54
C VAL A 98 -2.25 6.33 -7.55
N GLY A 99 -1.29 5.42 -7.46
CA GLY A 99 -1.20 4.38 -6.43
C GLY A 99 0.08 4.51 -5.64
N LEU A 100 0.02 4.25 -4.34
CA LEU A 100 1.17 4.32 -3.44
C LEU A 100 1.28 3.04 -2.62
N LEU A 101 2.51 2.63 -2.36
CA LEU A 101 2.83 1.52 -1.46
C LEU A 101 3.90 1.94 -0.46
N PHE A 102 3.50 2.05 0.80
CA PHE A 102 4.38 2.24 1.94
C PHE A 102 4.67 0.88 2.58
N ILE A 103 5.91 0.63 2.95
CA ILE A 103 6.34 -0.60 3.62
C ILE A 103 7.25 -0.22 4.79
N ASP A 104 6.95 -0.75 5.97
CA ASP A 104 7.91 -0.84 7.07
C ASP A 104 8.70 -2.13 6.92
N TRP A 105 9.98 -2.07 6.61
CA TRP A 105 10.79 -3.28 6.48
C TRP A 105 11.14 -3.92 7.84
N SER A 106 11.05 -3.18 8.95
CA SER A 106 11.34 -3.76 10.28
C SER A 106 10.21 -4.69 10.72
N THR A 107 8.97 -4.24 10.56
CA THR A 107 7.79 -5.02 10.92
C THR A 107 7.23 -5.81 9.74
N GLY A 108 7.43 -5.38 8.50
CA GLY A 108 6.76 -5.93 7.31
C GLY A 108 5.33 -5.42 7.11
N SER A 109 4.89 -4.45 7.92
CA SER A 109 3.60 -3.78 7.74
C SER A 109 3.61 -2.96 6.45
N ARG A 110 2.50 -2.98 5.72
CA ARG A 110 2.38 -2.23 4.46
C ARG A 110 1.02 -1.57 4.33
N LEU A 111 1.02 -0.38 3.76
CA LEU A 111 -0.16 0.44 3.54
C LEU A 111 -0.24 0.79 2.06
N ARG A 112 -1.38 0.50 1.44
CA ARG A 112 -1.67 0.94 0.07
C ARG A 112 -2.58 2.14 0.10
N LEU A 113 -2.23 3.14 -0.69
CA LEU A 113 -3.07 4.31 -0.93
C LEU A 113 -3.39 4.41 -2.41
N THR A 114 -4.58 4.89 -2.75
CA THR A 114 -4.92 5.35 -4.09
C THR A 114 -5.59 6.71 -4.00
N GLY A 115 -5.42 7.55 -5.01
CA GLY A 115 -6.01 8.87 -5.00
C GLY A 115 -5.82 9.62 -6.31
N SER A 116 -6.18 10.89 -6.26
CA SER A 116 -6.00 11.86 -7.33
C SER A 116 -4.89 12.84 -6.93
N ALA A 117 -3.85 12.96 -7.75
CA ALA A 117 -2.69 13.78 -7.51
C ALA A 117 -2.75 15.12 -8.26
N SER A 118 -2.16 16.15 -7.67
CA SER A 118 -1.83 17.42 -8.32
C SER A 118 -0.40 17.82 -8.00
N ILE A 119 0.19 18.67 -8.84
CA ILE A 119 1.52 19.26 -8.63
C ILE A 119 1.39 20.78 -8.53
N ASP A 120 2.21 21.39 -7.68
CA ASP A 120 2.24 22.83 -7.48
C ASP A 120 3.67 23.30 -7.19
N ALA A 121 4.15 24.29 -7.96
CA ALA A 121 5.48 24.89 -7.81
C ALA A 121 5.51 26.00 -6.74
N ASP A 122 4.35 26.54 -6.39
CA ASP A 122 4.16 27.65 -5.45
C ASP A 122 3.44 27.19 -4.17
N ASP A 123 3.40 25.88 -3.93
CA ASP A 123 2.72 25.31 -2.76
C ASP A 123 3.32 25.86 -1.45
N PRO A 124 2.50 26.18 -0.42
CA PRO A 124 3.01 26.65 0.87
C PRO A 124 4.06 25.73 1.52
N LEU A 125 4.01 24.42 1.24
CA LEU A 125 4.98 23.44 1.75
C LEU A 125 6.35 23.53 1.07
N MET A 126 6.51 24.29 -0.02
CA MET A 126 7.83 24.57 -0.62
C MET A 126 8.79 25.19 0.40
N SER A 127 8.29 26.03 1.31
CA SER A 127 9.07 26.63 2.41
C SER A 127 9.60 25.61 3.42
N VAL A 128 9.00 24.41 3.44
CA VAL A 128 9.32 23.33 4.38
C VAL A 128 10.23 22.28 3.72
N TYR A 129 10.09 22.07 2.40
CA TYR A 129 10.86 21.08 1.66
C TYR A 129 12.06 21.71 0.97
N ALA A 130 13.19 21.79 1.69
CA ALA A 130 14.44 22.26 1.13
C ALA A 130 14.82 21.46 -0.14
N GLY A 131 15.11 22.17 -1.23
CA GLY A 131 15.49 21.57 -2.52
C GLY A 131 14.33 20.99 -3.35
N ALA A 132 13.08 21.11 -2.91
CA ALA A 132 11.93 20.73 -3.73
C ALA A 132 11.80 21.67 -4.95
N THR A 133 11.45 21.08 -6.09
CA THR A 133 11.10 21.81 -7.31
C THR A 133 9.59 21.92 -7.50
N LEU A 134 8.84 20.96 -6.93
CA LEU A 134 7.37 20.93 -6.90
C LEU A 134 6.92 20.26 -5.60
N VAL A 135 5.69 20.53 -5.17
CA VAL A 135 4.97 19.70 -4.20
C VAL A 135 3.91 18.89 -4.92
N VAL A 136 3.85 17.60 -4.60
CA VAL A 136 2.76 16.72 -5.04
C VAL A 136 1.77 16.59 -3.89
N ARG A 137 0.50 16.91 -4.13
CA ARG A 137 -0.61 16.62 -3.21
C ARG A 137 -1.44 15.48 -3.75
N ILE A 138 -1.97 14.63 -2.87
CA ILE A 138 -2.84 13.53 -3.24
C ILE A 138 -4.08 13.55 -2.36
N ARG A 139 -5.25 13.78 -2.96
CA ARG A 139 -6.54 13.51 -2.33
C ARG A 139 -6.83 12.02 -2.43
N LEU A 140 -6.89 11.36 -1.29
CA LEU A 140 -7.06 9.93 -1.19
C LEU A 140 -8.51 9.52 -1.50
N SER A 141 -8.63 8.39 -2.18
CA SER A 141 -9.90 7.71 -2.47
C SER A 141 -9.97 6.31 -1.86
N ALA A 142 -8.81 5.72 -1.52
CA ALA A 142 -8.74 4.53 -0.71
C ALA A 142 -7.43 4.47 0.09
N VAL A 143 -7.56 4.10 1.35
CA VAL A 143 -6.52 3.78 2.33
C VAL A 143 -6.78 2.34 2.73
N PHE A 144 -5.85 1.45 2.39
CA PHE A 144 -6.05 0.03 2.57
C PHE A 144 -4.87 -0.61 3.32
N PRO A 145 -5.06 -0.98 4.60
CA PRO A 145 -4.06 -1.69 5.37
C PRO A 145 -3.95 -3.14 4.90
N ASN A 146 -2.77 -3.54 4.44
CA ASN A 146 -2.55 -4.88 3.94
C ASN A 146 -1.87 -5.76 4.98
N CYS A 147 -2.29 -7.03 5.07
CA CYS A 147 -1.58 -8.02 5.87
C CYS A 147 -0.09 -8.11 5.49
N ARG A 148 0.75 -8.50 6.43
CA ARG A 148 2.21 -8.64 6.31
C ARG A 148 2.64 -9.89 5.54
N ARG A 149 1.67 -10.69 5.07
CA ARG A 149 1.93 -11.95 4.39
C ARG A 149 2.90 -11.73 3.22
N TYR A 150 3.95 -12.56 3.18
CA TYR A 150 5.03 -12.56 2.19
C TYR A 150 6.02 -11.38 2.25
N VAL A 151 5.91 -10.46 3.21
CA VAL A 151 6.89 -9.38 3.35
C VAL A 151 8.11 -9.88 4.10
N HIS A 152 9.27 -9.85 3.46
CA HIS A 152 10.55 -10.04 4.13
C HIS A 152 10.83 -8.86 5.05
N THR A 153 11.37 -9.12 6.24
CA THR A 153 11.75 -8.05 7.17
C THR A 153 13.26 -7.84 7.14
N HIS A 154 13.71 -6.63 7.44
CA HIS A 154 15.12 -6.27 7.54
C HIS A 154 15.44 -5.97 8.99
N GLY A 155 16.42 -6.68 9.54
CA GLY A 155 16.88 -6.46 10.90
C GLY A 155 17.82 -5.28 11.05
N GLU A 156 17.98 -4.85 12.30
CA GLU A 156 18.99 -3.85 12.69
C GLU A 156 20.41 -4.32 12.38
N ASP A 157 20.62 -5.64 12.28
CA ASP A 157 21.85 -6.29 11.81
C ASP A 157 22.05 -6.21 10.28
N GLY A 158 21.17 -5.50 9.56
CA GLY A 158 21.18 -5.37 8.11
C GLY A 158 20.76 -6.63 7.35
N ARG A 159 20.34 -7.68 8.07
CA ARG A 159 20.01 -8.97 7.44
C ARG A 159 18.53 -9.05 7.10
N THR A 160 18.24 -9.57 5.91
CA THR A 160 16.88 -9.92 5.51
C THR A 160 16.44 -11.22 6.19
N ARG A 161 15.27 -11.18 6.84
CA ARG A 161 14.58 -12.34 7.39
C ARG A 161 13.47 -12.76 6.44
N ARG A 162 13.52 -14.02 6.03
CA ARG A 162 12.53 -14.61 5.13
C ARG A 162 11.14 -14.61 5.80
N SER A 163 10.09 -14.32 5.02
CA SER A 163 8.72 -14.39 5.55
C SER A 163 8.35 -15.87 5.72
N VAL A 164 7.81 -16.22 6.89
CA VAL A 164 7.31 -17.58 7.20
C VAL A 164 6.22 -18.05 6.24
N PHE A 165 5.53 -17.12 5.58
CA PHE A 165 4.49 -17.45 4.61
C PHE A 165 5.01 -17.93 3.26
N VAL A 166 6.28 -17.66 2.92
CA VAL A 166 6.80 -18.04 1.60
C VAL A 166 6.89 -19.56 1.53
N PRO A 167 6.26 -20.22 0.55
CA PRO A 167 6.25 -21.68 0.45
C PRO A 167 7.65 -22.27 0.44
N VAL A 168 7.81 -23.42 1.08
CA VAL A 168 9.02 -24.25 1.06
C VAL A 168 8.58 -25.65 0.68
N GLU A 169 9.35 -26.30 -0.19
CA GLU A 169 9.05 -27.67 -0.62
C GLU A 169 9.04 -28.62 0.58
N GLY A 170 8.03 -29.48 0.68
CA GLY A 170 7.86 -30.41 1.80
C GLY A 170 7.30 -29.79 3.09
N GLU A 171 7.11 -28.47 3.15
CA GLU A 171 6.55 -27.79 4.32
C GLU A 171 5.12 -27.28 4.06
N THR A 172 4.32 -27.23 5.13
CA THR A 172 3.01 -26.57 5.09
C THR A 172 3.14 -25.15 5.63
N PRO A 173 3.04 -24.10 4.79
CA PRO A 173 3.16 -22.73 5.26
C PRO A 173 2.00 -22.39 6.22
N PRO A 174 2.25 -21.55 7.24
CA PRO A 174 1.20 -21.14 8.15
C PRO A 174 0.15 -20.28 7.44
N VAL A 175 -1.07 -20.30 7.96
CA VAL A 175 -2.14 -19.43 7.50
C VAL A 175 -2.05 -18.06 8.15
N PRO A 176 -2.42 -16.98 7.45
CA PRO A 176 -2.54 -15.65 8.06
C PRO A 176 -3.53 -15.70 9.22
N ASP A 177 -3.10 -15.28 10.42
CA ASP A 177 -3.94 -15.21 11.63
C ASP A 177 -5.29 -14.50 11.43
N TRP A 178 -5.31 -13.37 10.70
CA TRP A 178 -6.55 -12.63 10.46
C TRP A 178 -7.63 -13.43 9.74
N LYS A 179 -7.28 -14.48 8.97
CA LYS A 179 -8.29 -15.33 8.31
C LYS A 179 -9.08 -16.18 9.29
N ARG A 180 -8.59 -16.34 10.53
CA ARG A 180 -9.27 -17.07 11.61
C ARG A 180 -10.03 -16.16 12.57
N ASP A 181 -10.00 -14.85 12.32
CA ASP A 181 -10.82 -13.91 13.08
C ASP A 181 -12.29 -14.11 12.70
N GLU A 182 -13.19 -14.13 13.70
CA GLU A 182 -14.63 -14.35 13.54
C GLU A 182 -15.26 -13.37 12.54
N TRP A 183 -14.68 -12.18 12.35
CA TRP A 183 -15.15 -11.20 11.38
C TRP A 183 -15.08 -11.69 9.92
N PHE A 184 -14.28 -12.73 9.65
CA PHE A 184 -14.14 -13.36 8.34
C PHE A 184 -14.92 -14.67 8.19
N ASP A 185 -15.69 -15.09 9.20
CA ASP A 185 -16.49 -16.32 9.11
C ASP A 185 -17.46 -16.28 7.92
N GLY A 186 -17.56 -17.42 7.22
CA GLY A 186 -18.37 -17.57 6.02
C GLY A 186 -17.85 -16.83 4.77
N THR A 187 -16.74 -16.09 4.86
CA THR A 187 -16.19 -15.35 3.72
C THR A 187 -15.17 -16.16 2.90
N LEU A 188 -14.51 -17.14 3.54
CA LEU A 188 -13.47 -17.95 2.92
C LEU A 188 -14.04 -18.94 1.89
N ALA A 189 -13.19 -19.34 0.95
CA ALA A 189 -13.49 -20.41 0.00
C ALA A 189 -13.57 -21.75 0.76
N ALA A 190 -14.40 -22.69 0.29
CA ALA A 190 -14.58 -23.98 0.97
C ALA A 190 -13.28 -24.79 1.19
N GLY A 191 -12.28 -24.63 0.32
CA GLY A 191 -10.96 -25.26 0.43
C GLY A 191 -9.87 -24.37 1.02
N ASP A 192 -10.20 -23.23 1.64
CA ASP A 192 -9.19 -22.34 2.20
C ASP A 192 -8.46 -23.02 3.38
N PRO A 193 -7.11 -23.09 3.36
CA PRO A 193 -6.34 -23.73 4.43
C PRO A 193 -6.59 -23.17 5.83
N ALA A 194 -7.11 -21.94 5.95
CA ALA A 194 -7.41 -21.33 7.24
C ALA A 194 -8.60 -21.98 7.97
N LEU A 195 -9.48 -22.67 7.23
CA LEU A 195 -10.63 -23.42 7.78
C LEU A 195 -10.21 -24.71 8.50
N ASP A 196 -9.01 -25.22 8.24
CA ASP A 196 -8.46 -26.38 8.94
C ASP A 196 -7.79 -25.91 10.25
N PRO A 197 -8.34 -26.27 11.42
CA PRO A 197 -7.84 -25.80 12.73
C PRO A 197 -6.46 -26.41 13.06
N THR A 198 -6.07 -27.50 12.41
CA THR A 198 -4.78 -28.15 12.63
C THR A 198 -3.62 -27.43 11.94
N ARG A 199 -3.92 -26.56 10.96
CA ARG A 199 -2.88 -25.77 10.29
C ARG A 199 -2.25 -24.78 11.27
N PRO A 200 -0.92 -24.59 11.23
CA PRO A 200 -0.32 -23.51 11.99
C PRO A 200 -0.81 -22.16 11.45
N SER A 201 -1.04 -21.19 12.33
CA SER A 201 -1.22 -19.78 11.95
C SER A 201 0.01 -18.97 12.32
N ALA A 202 0.19 -17.82 11.65
CA ALA A 202 1.26 -16.89 11.96
C ALA A 202 0.75 -15.44 11.96
N PRO A 203 1.32 -14.57 12.81
CA PRO A 203 0.94 -13.16 12.86
C PRO A 203 1.12 -12.45 11.52
N SER A 204 0.06 -11.81 11.03
CA SER A 204 0.07 -11.16 9.74
C SER A 204 -0.75 -9.87 9.69
N ILE A 205 -1.47 -9.53 10.75
CA ILE A 205 -2.10 -8.22 10.90
C ILE A 205 -1.01 -7.13 10.90
N PRO A 206 -1.14 -6.07 10.08
CA PRO A 206 -0.18 -4.98 10.04
C PRO A 206 -0.23 -4.13 11.31
N ARG A 207 0.87 -3.43 11.60
CA ARG A 207 1.02 -2.53 12.75
C ARG A 207 1.24 -1.11 12.21
N PHE A 208 0.43 -0.17 12.67
CA PHE A 208 0.44 1.24 12.27
C PHE A 208 0.62 2.15 13.48
#